data_AF-A0A2V8R6W3-F1
#
_entry.id   AF-A0A2V8R6W3-F1
#
_cell.length_a   1.000
_cell.length_b   1.000
_cell.length_c   1.000
_cell.angle_alpha   90.00
_cell.angle_beta   90.00
_cell.angle_gamma   90.00
#
_symmetry.space_group_name_H-M   'P 1'
#
loop_
_entity.id
_entity.type
_entity.pdbx_description
1 polymer ?
#
loop_
_entity_poly.entity_id
_entity_poly.type
_entity_poly.pdbx_seq_one_letter_code
_entity_poly.pdbx_strand_id
1 'polypeptide(L)' 'VWEWCQDLYHKSYAGAPRDGSAWLSGGEEKRRVLRGGSWYMHAYDCRSALRLQLQQDLRGSDVGFRIVAVARQ' A
#
# COMPACT_ATOMS: atom_id res chain seq x y z
N VAL A 1 -11.66 3.23 2.92
CA VAL A 1 -11.25 1.80 2.87
C VAL A 1 -9.77 1.78 2.66
N TRP A 2 -9.05 0.79 3.20
CA TRP A 2 -7.64 0.61 2.91
C TRP A 2 -7.47 0.29 1.44
N GLU A 3 -6.46 0.85 0.80
CA GLU A 3 -6.28 0.69 -0.64
C GLU A 3 -4.96 -0.02 -0.93
N TRP A 4 -5.03 -1.12 -1.68
CA TRP A 4 -3.86 -1.85 -2.14
C TRP A 4 -2.93 -0.95 -2.97
N CYS A 5 -1.65 -0.97 -2.62
CA CYS A 5 -0.56 -0.45 -3.44
C CYS A 5 0.21 -1.60 -4.09
N GLN A 6 0.87 -1.32 -5.20
CA GLN A 6 1.64 -2.30 -5.95
C GLN A 6 2.90 -2.76 -5.19
N ASP A 7 3.42 -1.92 -4.30
CA ASP A 7 4.63 -2.15 -3.51
C ASP A 7 4.57 -3.40 -2.63
N LEU A 8 5.68 -4.15 -2.59
CA LEU A 8 5.96 -5.06 -1.49
C LEU A 8 6.07 -4.28 -0.18
N TYR A 9 5.76 -4.94 0.93
CA TYR A 9 6.05 -4.35 2.23
C TYR A 9 7.55 -4.48 2.57
N HIS A 10 8.14 -3.37 3.01
CA HIS A 10 9.50 -3.30 3.55
C HIS A 10 9.45 -2.64 4.92
N LYS A 11 10.26 -3.13 5.87
CA LYS A 11 10.31 -2.62 7.25
C LYS A 11 10.74 -1.16 7.36
N SER A 12 11.49 -0.65 6.37
CA SER A 12 11.92 0.74 6.30
C SER A 12 11.91 1.23 4.85
N TYR A 13 12.23 2.51 4.64
CA TYR A 13 12.41 3.11 3.32
C TYR A 13 13.87 3.06 2.81
N ALA A 14 14.77 2.32 3.49
CA ALA A 14 16.16 2.22 3.07
C ALA A 14 16.26 1.51 1.71
N GLY A 15 16.72 2.22 0.69
CA GLY A 15 16.79 1.70 -0.69
C GLY A 15 15.50 1.85 -1.50
N ALA A 16 14.51 2.61 -1.01
CA ALA A 16 13.26 2.84 -1.73
C ALA A 16 13.50 3.55 -3.08
N PRO A 17 12.77 3.16 -4.15
CA PRO A 17 12.76 3.92 -5.40
C PRO A 17 12.39 5.39 -5.16
N ARG A 18 13.01 6.29 -5.92
CA ARG A 18 12.79 7.75 -5.83
C ARG A 18 12.09 8.34 -7.06
N ASP A 19 11.81 7.51 -8.05
CA ASP A 19 11.18 7.85 -9.33
C ASP A 19 9.65 7.63 -9.32
N GLY A 20 9.09 7.21 -8.19
CA GLY A 20 7.67 6.90 -8.05
C GLY A 20 7.27 5.52 -8.59
N SER A 21 8.24 4.70 -9.03
CA SER A 21 7.97 3.30 -9.38
C SER A 21 7.65 2.45 -8.15
N ALA A 22 6.90 1.37 -8.35
CA ALA A 22 6.56 0.43 -7.28
C ALA A 22 7.80 -0.32 -6.78
N TRP A 23 7.92 -0.50 -5.46
CA TRP A 23 9.04 -1.23 -4.88
C TRP A 23 8.78 -2.76 -4.88
N LEU A 24 9.25 -3.44 -5.91
CA LEU A 24 8.88 -4.84 -6.22
C LEU A 24 9.91 -5.90 -5.79
N SER A 25 11.07 -5.52 -5.25
CA SER A 25 12.14 -6.45 -4.88
C SER A 25 12.67 -6.20 -3.46
N GLY A 26 13.22 -7.24 -2.82
CA GLY A 26 13.83 -7.17 -1.48
C GLY A 26 12.86 -6.95 -0.31
N GLY A 27 11.55 -7.04 -0.56
CA GLY A 27 10.49 -6.90 0.45
C GLY A 27 9.86 -8.25 0.83
N GLU A 28 8.81 -8.21 1.66
CA GLU A 28 8.03 -9.39 2.02
C GLU A 28 7.15 -9.84 0.83
N GLU A 29 7.57 -10.89 0.10
CA GLU A 29 6.94 -11.32 -1.17
C GLU A 29 5.43 -11.54 -1.12
N LYS A 30 4.93 -12.05 0.02
CA LYS A 30 3.52 -12.39 0.21
C LYS A 30 2.66 -11.21 0.68
N ARG A 31 3.27 -10.05 0.96
CA ARG A 31 2.59 -8.90 1.57
C ARG A 31 2.73 -7.66 0.71
N ARG A 32 1.62 -6.92 0.62
CA ARG A 32 1.56 -5.64 -0.09
C ARG A 32 1.24 -4.53 0.89
N VAL A 33 1.63 -3.32 0.53
CA VAL A 33 1.31 -2.12 1.31
C VAL A 33 -0.14 -1.72 1.07
N LEU A 34 -0.83 -1.27 2.12
CA LEU A 34 -2.10 -0.54 2.01
C LEU A 34 -1.99 0.84 2.62
N ARG A 35 -2.71 1.80 2.03
CA ARG A 35 -2.74 3.22 2.43
C ARG A 35 -4.16 3.73 2.63
N GLY A 36 -4.29 4.86 3.35
CA GLY A 36 -5.51 5.68 3.40
C GLY A 36 -6.43 5.48 4.62
N GLY A 37 -6.46 4.30 5.25
CA GLY A 37 -7.39 4.02 6.35
C GLY A 37 -8.76 3.52 5.89
N SER A 38 -9.55 2.96 6.81
CA SER A 38 -10.89 2.45 6.53
C SER A 38 -11.93 2.98 7.51
N TRP A 39 -13.21 2.74 7.21
CA TRP A 39 -14.35 3.23 7.99
C TRP A 39 -14.42 2.66 9.42
N TYR A 40 -13.72 1.55 9.67
CA TYR A 40 -13.68 0.88 10.96
C TYR A 40 -12.40 1.17 11.76
N MET A 41 -11.40 1.81 11.15
CA MET A 41 -10.13 2.08 11.81
C MET A 41 -10.19 3.32 12.69
N HIS A 42 -9.34 3.36 13.70
CA HIS A 42 -9.17 4.54 14.52
C HIS A 42 -8.60 5.71 13.70
N ALA A 43 -9.01 6.93 14.03
CA ALA A 43 -8.56 8.14 13.33
C ALA A 43 -7.02 8.29 13.33
N TYR A 44 -6.35 7.79 14.38
CA TYR A 44 -4.89 7.81 14.45
C TYR A 44 -4.23 6.93 13.38
N ASP A 45 -4.92 5.90 12.86
CA ASP A 45 -4.39 5.02 11.81
C ASP A 45 -4.59 5.59 10.40
N CYS A 46 -5.44 6.60 10.23
CA CYS A 46 -5.73 7.24 8.93
C CYS A 46 -4.70 8.31 8.52
N ARG A 47 -3.47 8.27 9.07
CA ARG A 47 -2.41 9.22 8.71
C ARG A 47 -1.82 8.88 7.34
N SER A 48 -1.44 9.89 6.57
CA SER A 48 -0.81 9.72 5.24
C SER A 48 0.47 8.87 5.27
N ALA A 49 1.19 8.89 6.40
CA ALA A 49 2.43 8.14 6.59
C ALA A 49 2.22 6.69 7.03
N LEU A 50 1.00 6.29 7.45
CA LEU A 50 0.77 4.92 7.90
C LEU A 50 0.86 3.96 6.72
N ARG A 51 1.50 2.82 6.96
CA ARG A 51 1.64 1.71 6.03
C ARG A 51 1.09 0.47 6.70
N LEU A 52 -0.09 0.03 6.27
CA LEU A 52 -0.57 -1.29 6.65
C LEU A 52 0.06 -2.33 5.73
N GLN A 53 0.27 -3.53 6.24
CA GLN A 53 0.63 -4.69 5.43
C GLN A 53 -0.38 -5.79 5.66
N LEU A 54 -0.80 -6.45 4.59
CA LEU A 54 -1.64 -7.64 4.63
C LEU A 54 -1.16 -8.63 3.56
N GLN A 55 -1.54 -9.90 3.71
CA GLN A 55 -1.26 -10.90 2.68
C GLN A 55 -2.00 -10.53 1.39
N GLN A 56 -1.33 -10.67 0.24
CA GLN A 56 -1.80 -10.18 -1.06
C GLN A 56 -3.12 -10.81 -1.55
N ASP A 57 -3.51 -11.96 -0.98
CA ASP A 57 -4.74 -12.71 -1.27
C ASP A 57 -5.89 -12.39 -0.29
N LEU A 58 -5.63 -11.59 0.75
CA LEU A 58 -6.62 -11.19 1.72
C LEU A 58 -7.68 -10.28 1.09
N ARG A 59 -8.94 -10.57 1.40
CA ARG A 59 -10.09 -9.77 0.99
C ARG A 59 -10.90 -9.40 2.23
N GLY A 60 -11.32 -8.15 2.31
CA GLY A 60 -12.12 -7.63 3.42
C GLY A 60 -13.05 -6.53 2.93
N SER A 61 -14.17 -6.32 3.61
CA SER A 61 -15.14 -5.27 3.28
C SER A 61 -14.59 -3.85 3.55
N ASP A 62 -13.45 -3.75 4.21
CA ASP A 62 -12.75 -2.50 4.50
C ASP A 62 -11.51 -2.29 3.62
N VAL A 63 -11.26 -3.19 2.67
CA VAL A 63 -10.13 -3.18 1.73
C VAL A 63 -10.62 -3.02 0.28
N GLY A 64 -10.01 -2.11 -0.46
CA GLY A 64 -10.26 -1.84 -1.88
C GLY A 64 -8.97 -1.50 -2.62
N PHE A 65 -9.09 -0.79 -3.73
CA PHE A 65 -7.96 -0.31 -4.53
C PHE A 65 -8.34 0.97 -5.27
N ARG A 66 -7.34 1.75 -5.67
CA ARG A 66 -7.48 2.84 -6.65
C ARG A 66 -6.64 2.51 -7.87
N ILE A 67 -7.13 2.95 -9.03
CA ILE A 67 -6.39 2.82 -10.29
C ILE A 67 -5.59 4.10 -10.52
N VAL A 68 -4.39 3.92 -11.03
CA VAL A 68 -3.56 5.01 -11.58
C VAL A 68 -3.36 4.70 -13.05
N ALA A 69 -3.59 5.70 -13.90
CA ALA A 69 -3.37 5.62 -15.34
C ALA A 69 -2.47 6.77 -15.77
N VAL A 70 -1.56 6.50 -16.69
CA VAL A 70 -0.69 7.52 -17.29
C VAL A 70 -1.44 8.14 -18.47
N ALA A 71 -1.55 9.47 -18.47
CA ALA A 71 -2.08 10.18 -19.62
C ALA A 71 -1.13 9.98 -20.81
N ARG A 72 -1.66 9.51 -21.94
CA ARG A 72 -0.91 9.52 -23.20
C ARG A 72 -0.84 10.98 -23.69
N GLN A 73 0.34 11.39 -24.14
CA GLN A 73 0.54 12.67 -24.83
C GLN A 73 -0.20 12.66 -26.17
#